data_AF-A0A7H9B8T9-F1
#
_entry.id   AF-A0A7H9B8T9-F1
#
_cell.length_a   1.000
_cell.length_b   1.000
_cell.length_c   1.000
_cell.angle_alpha   90.00
_cell.angle_beta   90.00
_cell.angle_gamma   90.00
#
_symmetry.space_group_name_H-M   'P 1'
#
loop_
_entity.id
_entity.type
_entity.pdbx_description
1 polymer ?
#
loop_
_entity_poly.entity_id
_entity_poly.type
_entity_poly.pdbx_seq_one_letter_code
_entity_poly.pdbx_strand_id
1 'polypeptide(L)'
;MKFSTACLATFASLTSSGMAAPVYNTNSSAELQSAVSQEIFGWTKPTFPELYHTCNSTNARMLNVALQESLEVSAYAKDRLLKYGADDVYYKRWFGNGSIFTVMGVFDHLVESSKSGVLFRCDDVEGLCAANPGYYAGHHRVSVPAETVICDYFYMSKKPISSICFEGNIIDVGPSHYAGIDLFHRYLHVPSMNLDYVGEYAEELDELIDYAENNSTFAVRNTDNYLYYMADVYSSSIVPGGCLGELS
;
A
#
# COMPACT_ATOMS: atom_id res chain seq x y z
N MET A 1 -6.45 84.26 48.23
CA MET A 1 -5.60 83.06 48.13
C MET A 1 -5.42 82.73 46.64
N LYS A 2 -4.17 82.54 46.23
CA LYS A 2 -3.75 82.28 44.85
C LYS A 2 -4.34 80.94 44.38
N PHE A 3 -4.89 80.88 43.17
CA PHE A 3 -4.87 79.64 42.39
C PHE A 3 -4.38 79.93 40.98
N SER A 4 -3.32 79.20 40.66
CA SER A 4 -2.48 79.29 39.48
C SER A 4 -2.98 78.33 38.41
N THR A 5 -3.01 78.84 37.19
CA THR A 5 -2.58 78.26 35.90
C THR A 5 -2.66 76.73 35.66
N ALA A 6 -3.48 76.41 34.66
CA ALA A 6 -3.39 75.41 33.59
C ALA A 6 -2.27 74.34 33.59
N CYS A 7 -2.67 73.12 33.21
CA CYS A 7 -1.95 72.34 32.21
C CYS A 7 -2.92 71.40 31.47
N LEU A 8 -3.06 71.58 30.15
CA LEU A 8 -3.68 70.61 29.24
C LEU A 8 -2.72 69.43 29.07
N ALA A 9 -3.24 68.21 29.14
CA ALA A 9 -2.58 67.03 28.59
C ALA A 9 -3.60 66.23 27.77
N THR A 10 -3.59 66.44 26.46
CA THR A 10 -4.27 65.61 25.47
C THR A 10 -3.48 64.31 25.28
N PHE A 11 -4.06 63.19 25.69
CA PHE A 11 -3.52 61.86 25.39
C PHE A 11 -3.75 61.53 23.91
N ALA A 12 -2.67 61.48 23.12
CA ALA A 12 -2.69 60.92 21.78
C ALA A 12 -2.58 59.39 21.89
N SER A 13 -3.65 58.68 21.57
CA SER A 13 -3.65 57.22 21.41
C SER A 13 -2.97 56.84 20.09
N LEU A 14 -1.75 56.34 20.18
CA LEU A 14 -1.04 55.67 19.07
C LEU A 14 -1.72 54.33 18.80
N THR A 15 -2.54 54.26 17.76
CA THR A 15 -3.03 53.00 17.20
C THR A 15 -1.89 52.34 16.44
N SER A 16 -1.28 51.30 17.01
CA SER A 16 -0.36 50.42 16.28
C SER A 16 -1.18 49.59 15.30
N SER A 17 -1.12 49.94 14.02
CA SER A 17 -1.59 49.08 12.93
C SER A 17 -0.66 47.86 12.86
N GLY A 18 -1.00 46.80 13.59
CA GLY A 18 -0.37 45.50 13.40
C GLY A 18 -0.69 45.04 11.98
N MET A 19 0.28 45.11 11.07
CA MET A 19 0.17 44.43 9.79
C MET A 19 0.16 42.94 10.09
N ALA A 20 -1.01 42.32 10.01
CA ALA A 20 -1.11 40.88 9.91
C ALA A 20 -0.31 40.47 8.68
N ALA A 21 0.79 39.75 8.90
CA ALA A 21 1.52 39.11 7.81
C ALA A 21 0.52 38.23 7.03
N PRO A 22 0.58 38.22 5.69
CA PRO A 22 -0.25 37.30 4.93
C PRO A 22 0.17 35.89 5.35
N VAL A 23 -0.76 35.14 5.94
CA VAL A 23 -0.63 33.70 6.08
C VAL A 23 -0.70 33.17 4.65
N TYR A 24 0.46 32.88 4.06
CA TYR A 24 0.53 32.07 2.86
C TYR A 24 0.04 30.68 3.25
N ASN A 25 -1.25 30.43 3.03
CA ASN A 25 -1.80 29.10 3.06
C ASN A 25 -1.28 28.41 1.80
N THR A 26 -0.07 27.87 1.88
CA THR A 26 0.45 26.99 0.84
C THR A 26 -0.34 25.69 0.93
N ASN A 27 -1.50 25.65 0.29
CA ASN A 27 -2.24 24.44 -0.03
C ASN A 27 -1.45 23.50 -0.98
N SER A 28 -0.19 23.82 -1.28
CA SER A 28 0.72 23.05 -2.10
C SER A 28 0.79 21.57 -1.71
N SER A 29 0.67 21.20 -0.43
CA SER A 29 0.73 19.78 -0.03
C SER A 29 -0.57 19.04 -0.34
N ALA A 30 -1.73 19.66 -0.09
CA ALA A 30 -3.03 19.05 -0.31
C ALA A 30 -3.43 19.02 -1.79
N GLU A 31 -3.06 20.05 -2.55
CA GLU A 31 -3.26 20.10 -4.01
C GLU A 31 -2.31 19.14 -4.73
N LEU A 32 -1.07 18.96 -4.24
CA LEU A 32 -0.16 17.93 -4.76
C LEU A 32 -0.65 16.52 -4.42
N GLN A 33 -1.16 16.27 -3.21
CA GLN A 33 -1.77 14.98 -2.86
C GLN A 33 -3.02 14.67 -3.71
N SER A 34 -3.89 15.66 -3.94
CA SER A 34 -5.16 15.47 -4.65
C SER A 34 -4.97 15.32 -6.16
N ALA A 35 -4.05 16.06 -6.79
CA ALA A 35 -3.78 15.96 -8.23
C ALA A 35 -3.01 14.68 -8.59
N VAL A 36 -2.20 14.17 -7.67
CA VAL A 36 -1.47 12.89 -7.84
C VAL A 36 -2.41 11.68 -7.72
N SER A 37 -3.53 11.80 -7.00
CA SER A 37 -4.35 10.63 -6.64
C SER A 37 -5.42 10.23 -7.66
N GLN A 38 -5.88 11.14 -8.55
CA GLN A 38 -7.05 10.86 -9.41
C GLN A 38 -6.72 10.52 -10.88
N GLU A 39 -5.56 10.91 -11.42
CA GLU A 39 -5.19 10.60 -12.81
C GLU A 39 -3.94 9.71 -12.96
N ILE A 40 -3.15 9.48 -11.90
CA ILE A 40 -1.84 8.81 -12.04
C ILE A 40 -1.93 7.28 -12.01
N PHE A 41 -2.96 6.68 -11.40
CA PHE A 41 -2.96 5.24 -11.13
C PHE A 41 -3.79 4.38 -12.08
N GLY A 42 -4.37 4.94 -13.15
CA GLY A 42 -5.06 4.15 -14.18
C GLY A 42 -6.38 3.48 -13.75
N TRP A 43 -6.82 3.67 -12.50
CA TRP A 43 -8.14 3.29 -12.00
C TRP A 43 -8.91 4.51 -11.51
N THR A 44 -10.22 4.52 -11.75
CA THR A 44 -11.06 5.67 -11.41
C THR A 44 -11.83 5.48 -10.12
N LYS A 45 -11.93 4.23 -9.63
CA LYS A 45 -12.74 3.88 -8.45
C LYS A 45 -12.06 2.81 -7.57
N PRO A 46 -10.85 3.07 -7.06
CA PRO A 46 -10.25 2.16 -6.08
C PRO A 46 -11.14 2.06 -4.83
N THR A 47 -11.29 0.86 -4.29
CA THR A 47 -12.02 0.60 -3.05
C THR A 47 -11.07 0.09 -1.96
N PHE A 48 -11.43 0.31 -0.70
CA PHE A 48 -10.64 -0.10 0.47
C PHE A 48 -11.54 -0.86 1.46
N PRO A 49 -10.97 -1.72 2.33
CA PRO A 49 -11.72 -2.49 3.30
C PRO A 49 -12.13 -1.58 4.46
N GLU A 50 -13.09 -2.02 5.25
CA GLU A 50 -13.41 -1.34 6.49
C GLU A 50 -12.31 -1.61 7.52
N LEU A 51 -11.82 -0.55 8.18
CA LEU A 51 -10.96 -0.70 9.36
C LEU A 51 -11.85 -0.74 10.60
N TYR A 52 -11.87 -1.88 11.28
CA TYR A 52 -12.69 -2.08 12.45
C TYR A 52 -12.25 -1.19 13.61
N HIS A 53 -13.19 -0.81 14.48
CA HIS A 53 -12.97 0.14 15.57
C HIS A 53 -11.90 -0.29 16.61
N THR A 54 -11.50 -1.56 16.58
CA THR A 54 -10.38 -2.11 17.36
C THR A 54 -9.02 -1.56 16.92
N CYS A 55 -8.93 -1.02 15.70
CA CYS A 55 -7.76 -0.31 15.21
C CYS A 55 -7.75 1.11 15.77
N ASN A 56 -6.81 1.39 16.68
CA ASN A 56 -6.63 2.75 17.20
C ASN A 56 -6.22 3.73 16.07
N SER A 57 -6.23 5.04 16.36
CA SER A 57 -5.93 6.08 15.36
C SER A 57 -4.55 5.95 14.70
N THR A 58 -3.55 5.46 15.43
CA THR A 58 -2.19 5.27 14.90
C THR A 58 -2.14 4.07 13.95
N ASN A 59 -2.72 2.93 14.37
CA ASN A 59 -2.84 1.72 13.57
C ASN A 59 -3.62 2.00 12.29
N ALA A 60 -4.76 2.69 12.41
CA ALA A 60 -5.60 3.08 11.28
C ALA A 60 -4.84 4.00 10.31
N ARG A 61 -4.03 4.94 10.80
CA ARG A 61 -3.21 5.80 9.93
C ARG A 61 -2.18 4.98 9.15
N MET A 62 -1.47 4.07 9.79
CA MET A 62 -0.48 3.22 9.12
C MET A 62 -1.12 2.31 8.08
N LEU A 63 -2.26 1.69 8.41
CA LEU A 63 -3.00 0.85 7.47
C LEU A 63 -3.51 1.66 6.28
N ASN A 64 -4.06 2.86 6.48
CA ASN A 64 -4.49 3.70 5.38
C ASN A 64 -3.34 4.08 4.44
N VAL A 65 -2.14 4.37 4.98
CA VAL A 65 -0.96 4.63 4.14
C VAL A 65 -0.60 3.37 3.34
N ALA A 66 -0.47 2.21 3.99
CA ALA A 66 -0.15 0.96 3.32
C ALA A 66 -1.20 0.56 2.25
N LEU A 67 -2.48 0.86 2.49
CA LEU A 67 -3.55 0.66 1.51
C LEU A 67 -3.39 1.58 0.29
N GLN A 68 -2.93 2.83 0.47
CA GLN A 68 -2.59 3.69 -0.67
C GLN A 68 -1.34 3.19 -1.40
N GLU A 69 -0.34 2.70 -0.66
CA GLU A 69 0.86 2.10 -1.25
C GLU A 69 0.50 0.85 -2.07
N SER A 70 -0.47 0.04 -1.64
CA SER A 70 -0.93 -1.13 -2.41
C SER A 70 -1.53 -0.72 -3.75
N LEU A 71 -2.31 0.38 -3.78
CA LEU A 71 -2.81 0.97 -5.03
C LEU A 71 -1.66 1.47 -5.91
N GLU A 72 -0.66 2.15 -5.33
CA GLU A 72 0.51 2.65 -6.04
C GLU A 72 1.28 1.50 -6.73
N VAL A 73 1.67 0.46 -5.98
CA VAL A 73 2.43 -0.66 -6.58
C VAL A 73 1.62 -1.43 -7.62
N SER A 74 0.31 -1.61 -7.41
CA SER A 74 -0.57 -2.22 -8.42
C SER A 74 -0.63 -1.38 -9.68
N ALA A 75 -0.60 -0.05 -9.58
CA ALA A 75 -0.66 0.84 -10.73
C ALA A 75 0.61 0.79 -11.57
N TYR A 76 1.79 0.78 -10.93
CA TYR A 76 3.06 0.56 -11.63
C TYR A 76 3.08 -0.80 -12.34
N ALA A 77 2.60 -1.85 -11.67
CA ALA A 77 2.46 -3.18 -12.26
C ALA A 77 1.56 -3.15 -13.50
N LYS A 78 0.35 -2.57 -13.41
CA LYS A 78 -0.58 -2.48 -14.53
C LYS A 78 -0.08 -1.59 -15.66
N ASP A 79 0.53 -0.44 -15.38
CA ASP A 79 1.10 0.45 -16.41
C ASP A 79 2.16 -0.30 -17.23
N ARG A 80 3.02 -1.07 -16.57
CA ARG A 80 4.02 -1.88 -17.25
C ARG A 80 3.38 -2.94 -18.16
N LEU A 81 2.35 -3.65 -17.70
CA LEU A 81 1.59 -4.61 -18.52
C LEU A 81 1.02 -3.95 -19.77
N LEU A 82 0.40 -2.78 -19.62
CA LEU A 82 -0.20 -2.04 -20.73
C LEU A 82 0.84 -1.53 -21.73
N LYS A 83 2.01 -1.12 -21.24
CA LYS A 83 3.07 -0.51 -22.04
C LYS A 83 3.92 -1.53 -22.80
N TYR A 84 4.25 -2.66 -22.18
CA TYR A 84 5.22 -3.62 -22.72
C TYR A 84 4.60 -4.99 -23.05
N GLY A 85 3.40 -5.29 -22.54
CA GLY A 85 2.68 -6.52 -22.85
C GLY A 85 3.32 -7.77 -22.24
N ALA A 86 2.88 -8.93 -22.74
CA ALA A 86 3.28 -10.25 -22.21
C ALA A 86 4.70 -10.70 -22.62
N ASP A 87 5.36 -9.94 -23.51
CA ASP A 87 6.73 -10.21 -23.95
C ASP A 87 7.77 -9.46 -23.11
N ASP A 88 7.32 -8.63 -22.16
CA ASP A 88 8.18 -7.94 -21.21
C ASP A 88 8.96 -8.92 -20.33
N VAL A 89 10.23 -8.60 -20.04
CA VAL A 89 11.11 -9.46 -19.24
C VAL A 89 10.58 -9.68 -17.82
N TYR A 90 9.93 -8.69 -17.22
CA TYR A 90 9.35 -8.81 -15.88
C TYR A 90 8.08 -9.64 -15.92
N TYR A 91 7.28 -9.51 -16.98
CA TYR A 91 6.12 -10.39 -17.18
C TYR A 91 6.55 -11.85 -17.34
N LYS A 92 7.49 -12.13 -18.25
CA LYS A 92 7.99 -13.49 -18.49
C LYS A 92 8.59 -14.13 -17.25
N ARG A 93 9.33 -13.35 -16.45
CA ARG A 93 9.96 -13.83 -15.21
C ARG A 93 8.96 -14.39 -14.20
N TRP A 94 7.81 -13.72 -14.03
CA TRP A 94 6.87 -14.08 -12.97
C TRP A 94 5.63 -14.81 -13.47
N PHE A 95 5.32 -14.73 -14.77
CA PHE A 95 4.11 -15.31 -15.34
C PHE A 95 4.35 -16.10 -16.64
N GLY A 96 5.55 -16.08 -17.21
CA GLY A 96 5.92 -16.82 -18.41
C GLY A 96 4.99 -16.58 -19.59
N ASN A 97 4.45 -17.66 -20.17
CA ASN A 97 3.47 -17.61 -21.25
C ASN A 97 2.02 -17.57 -20.75
N GLY A 98 1.81 -17.18 -19.49
CA GLY A 98 0.50 -17.04 -18.89
C GLY A 98 -0.35 -15.99 -19.61
N SER A 99 -1.66 -16.01 -19.34
CA SER A 99 -2.57 -15.03 -19.92
C SER A 99 -2.39 -13.66 -19.26
N ILE A 100 -1.96 -12.66 -20.03
CA ILE A 100 -1.90 -11.28 -19.54
C ILE A 100 -3.27 -10.75 -19.12
N PHE A 101 -4.34 -11.22 -19.77
CA PHE A 101 -5.72 -10.88 -19.40
C PHE A 101 -6.08 -11.41 -18.01
N THR A 102 -5.52 -12.56 -17.60
CA THR A 102 -5.69 -13.06 -16.23
C THR A 102 -5.01 -12.13 -15.23
N VAL A 103 -3.76 -11.76 -15.50
CA VAL A 103 -2.99 -10.88 -14.59
C VAL A 103 -3.65 -9.51 -14.45
N MET A 104 -4.00 -8.87 -15.57
CA MET A 104 -4.72 -7.60 -15.57
C MET A 104 -6.09 -7.70 -14.88
N GLY A 105 -6.84 -8.77 -15.16
CA GLY A 105 -8.16 -8.97 -14.57
C GLY A 105 -8.11 -9.13 -13.04
N VAL A 106 -7.09 -9.79 -12.51
CA VAL A 106 -6.88 -9.88 -11.05
C VAL A 106 -6.56 -8.52 -10.45
N PHE A 107 -5.68 -7.72 -11.07
CA PHE A 107 -5.41 -6.36 -10.60
C PHE A 107 -6.68 -5.49 -10.62
N ASP A 108 -7.43 -5.49 -11.72
CA ASP A 108 -8.68 -4.73 -11.83
C ASP A 108 -9.71 -5.17 -10.79
N HIS A 109 -9.87 -6.48 -10.60
CA HIS A 109 -10.78 -7.03 -9.61
C HIS A 109 -10.39 -6.62 -8.20
N LEU A 110 -9.13 -6.80 -7.80
CA LEU A 110 -8.68 -6.49 -6.44
C LEU A 110 -8.69 -4.99 -6.14
N VAL A 111 -8.46 -4.12 -7.12
CA VAL A 111 -8.45 -2.67 -6.92
C VAL A 111 -9.86 -2.09 -6.88
N GLU A 112 -10.72 -2.40 -7.85
CA GLU A 112 -12.01 -1.70 -8.05
C GLU A 112 -13.24 -2.44 -7.54
N SER A 113 -13.17 -3.76 -7.26
CA SER A 113 -14.35 -4.49 -6.79
C SER A 113 -14.82 -3.99 -5.43
N SER A 114 -16.11 -4.10 -5.15
CA SER A 114 -16.66 -3.73 -3.84
C SER A 114 -15.97 -4.52 -2.73
N LYS A 115 -15.37 -3.81 -1.77
CA LYS A 115 -14.85 -4.38 -0.52
C LYS A 115 -15.87 -4.28 0.62
N SER A 116 -17.15 -4.10 0.29
CA SER A 116 -18.22 -4.08 1.30
C SER A 116 -18.25 -5.41 2.05
N GLY A 117 -18.15 -5.33 3.38
CA GLY A 117 -18.09 -6.51 4.26
C GLY A 117 -16.68 -7.09 4.46
N VAL A 118 -15.68 -6.66 3.67
CA VAL A 118 -14.27 -7.00 3.94
C VAL A 118 -13.75 -6.08 5.04
N LEU A 119 -13.19 -6.67 6.09
CA LEU A 119 -12.87 -5.97 7.33
C LEU A 119 -11.48 -6.32 7.83
N PHE A 120 -10.69 -5.28 8.13
CA PHE A 120 -9.41 -5.42 8.82
C PHE A 120 -9.57 -5.00 10.28
N ARG A 121 -9.18 -5.87 11.20
CA ARG A 121 -9.25 -5.63 12.66
C ARG A 121 -7.86 -5.71 13.28
N CYS A 122 -7.70 -5.11 14.45
CA CYS A 122 -6.40 -4.98 15.11
C CYS A 122 -6.36 -5.59 16.51
N ASP A 123 -7.43 -6.28 16.91
CA ASP A 123 -7.46 -7.09 18.11
C ASP A 123 -7.20 -8.57 17.77
N ASP A 124 -6.47 -9.25 18.65
CA ASP A 124 -6.15 -10.67 18.53
C ASP A 124 -7.32 -11.54 18.99
N VAL A 125 -8.43 -11.49 18.24
CA VAL A 125 -9.71 -12.11 18.61
C VAL A 125 -9.64 -13.64 18.77
N GLU A 126 -8.65 -14.27 18.12
CA GLU A 126 -8.43 -15.73 18.14
C GLU A 126 -7.15 -16.13 18.91
N GLY A 127 -6.38 -15.18 19.44
CA GLY A 127 -5.15 -15.44 20.19
C GLY A 127 -3.95 -15.88 19.33
N LEU A 128 -4.07 -15.86 18.00
CA LEU A 128 -3.05 -16.36 17.07
C LEU A 128 -1.87 -15.41 16.94
N CYS A 129 -2.08 -14.09 17.08
CA CYS A 129 -0.98 -13.12 17.10
C CYS A 129 -0.11 -13.34 18.34
N ALA A 130 -0.73 -13.50 19.51
CA ALA A 130 -0.03 -13.72 20.77
C ALA A 130 0.66 -15.09 20.83
N ALA A 131 0.11 -16.11 20.16
CA ALA A 131 0.73 -17.43 20.04
C ALA A 131 1.95 -17.45 19.10
N ASN A 132 2.03 -16.52 18.15
CA ASN A 132 3.10 -16.45 17.13
C ASN A 132 3.80 -15.08 17.13
N PRO A 133 4.36 -14.64 18.27
CA PRO A 133 4.94 -13.32 18.39
C PRO A 133 6.18 -13.20 17.48
N GLY A 134 6.26 -12.12 16.72
CA GLY A 134 7.40 -11.88 15.84
C GLY A 134 7.37 -12.64 14.52
N TYR A 135 6.27 -13.32 14.21
CA TYR A 135 6.10 -14.06 12.96
C TYR A 135 4.83 -13.63 12.22
N TYR A 136 3.68 -13.69 12.90
CA TYR A 136 2.41 -13.25 12.30
C TYR A 136 2.30 -11.73 12.33
N ALA A 137 2.50 -11.10 11.17
CA ALA A 137 2.10 -9.72 10.93
C ALA A 137 0.57 -9.59 10.81
N GLY A 138 -0.10 -10.67 10.41
CA GLY A 138 -1.55 -10.73 10.33
C GLY A 138 -1.97 -12.10 9.84
N HIS A 139 -3.26 -12.40 9.93
CA HIS A 139 -3.82 -13.64 9.42
C HIS A 139 -5.26 -13.45 8.95
N HIS A 140 -5.62 -14.20 7.92
CA HIS A 140 -7.01 -14.37 7.51
C HIS A 140 -7.78 -15.18 8.56
N ARG A 141 -9.05 -14.82 8.80
CA ARG A 141 -9.91 -15.54 9.74
C ARG A 141 -10.73 -16.59 9.01
N VAL A 142 -10.34 -17.86 9.13
CA VAL A 142 -11.09 -18.98 8.54
C VAL A 142 -12.53 -19.08 9.09
N SER A 143 -12.73 -18.71 10.36
CA SER A 143 -14.05 -18.75 11.02
C SER A 143 -15.00 -17.63 10.56
N VAL A 144 -14.45 -16.50 10.10
CA VAL A 144 -15.21 -15.37 9.55
C VAL A 144 -14.45 -14.86 8.31
N PRO A 145 -14.62 -15.51 7.14
CA PRO A 145 -13.72 -15.37 5.99
C PRO A 145 -13.61 -13.98 5.36
N ALA A 146 -14.49 -13.04 5.74
CA ALA A 146 -14.42 -11.65 5.29
C ALA A 146 -13.49 -10.79 6.17
N GLU A 147 -12.97 -11.34 7.27
CA GLU A 147 -12.14 -10.62 8.23
C GLU A 147 -10.66 -11.03 8.16
N THR A 148 -9.78 -10.04 8.29
CA THR A 148 -8.35 -10.22 8.45
C THR A 148 -7.91 -9.53 9.74
N VAL A 149 -7.16 -10.26 10.58
CA VAL A 149 -6.51 -9.70 11.77
C VAL A 149 -5.16 -9.14 11.37
N ILE A 150 -4.89 -7.90 11.76
CA ILE A 150 -3.57 -7.26 11.70
C ILE A 150 -2.97 -7.30 13.11
N CYS A 151 -1.85 -8.02 13.25
CA CYS A 151 -1.15 -8.19 14.51
C CYS A 151 -0.22 -7.01 14.78
N ASP A 152 0.14 -6.78 16.05
CA ASP A 152 1.10 -5.73 16.44
C ASP A 152 2.45 -5.83 15.69
N TYR A 153 2.87 -7.05 15.37
CA TYR A 153 4.10 -7.28 14.62
C TYR A 153 4.10 -6.63 13.24
N PHE A 154 2.94 -6.44 12.59
CA PHE A 154 2.85 -5.69 11.33
C PHE A 154 3.43 -4.28 11.46
N TYR A 155 3.01 -3.55 12.49
CA TYR A 155 3.41 -2.16 12.69
C TYR A 155 4.89 -2.01 13.08
N MET A 156 5.50 -3.09 13.57
CA MET A 156 6.91 -3.11 13.97
C MET A 156 7.85 -3.57 12.84
N SER A 157 7.40 -4.53 12.02
CA SER A 157 8.23 -5.19 11.02
C SER A 157 8.10 -4.60 9.63
N LYS A 158 6.87 -4.29 9.20
CA LYS A 158 6.59 -3.88 7.82
C LYS A 158 7.09 -2.47 7.56
N LYS A 159 7.52 -2.25 6.32
CA LYS A 159 8.10 -0.98 5.89
C LYS A 159 7.26 -0.32 4.81
N PRO A 160 7.29 1.03 4.71
CA PRO A 160 6.65 1.71 3.60
C PRO A 160 7.32 1.30 2.28
N ILE A 161 6.56 1.22 1.20
CA ILE A 161 7.11 0.84 -0.12
C ILE A 161 8.24 1.76 -0.59
N SER A 162 8.21 3.03 -0.17
CA SER A 162 9.26 4.02 -0.44
C SER A 162 10.66 3.63 0.07
N SER A 163 10.76 2.61 0.94
CA SER A 163 12.02 2.06 1.43
C SER A 163 12.55 0.86 0.63
N ILE A 164 11.86 0.46 -0.44
CA ILE A 164 12.32 -0.63 -1.29
C ILE A 164 13.74 -0.37 -1.81
N CYS A 165 14.55 -1.43 -1.90
CA CYS A 165 15.97 -1.40 -2.23
C CYS A 165 16.93 -0.79 -1.20
N PHE A 166 16.46 -0.18 -0.10
CA PHE A 166 17.35 0.34 0.94
C PHE A 166 17.84 -0.73 1.93
N GLU A 167 17.07 -1.79 2.13
CA GLU A 167 17.34 -2.83 3.13
C GLU A 167 17.91 -4.12 2.54
N GLY A 168 18.10 -4.17 1.22
CA GLY A 168 18.59 -5.35 0.51
C GLY A 168 17.93 -5.48 -0.87
N ASN A 169 18.14 -6.64 -1.49
CA ASN A 169 17.43 -7.02 -2.70
C ASN A 169 16.08 -7.70 -2.36
N ILE A 170 15.17 -7.76 -3.34
CA ILE A 170 13.80 -8.26 -3.15
C ILE A 170 13.78 -9.75 -2.79
N ILE A 171 14.70 -10.55 -3.34
CA ILE A 171 14.82 -11.98 -3.06
C ILE A 171 15.15 -12.22 -1.58
N ASP A 172 16.12 -11.48 -1.03
CA ASP A 172 16.56 -11.64 0.37
C ASP A 172 15.56 -11.07 1.37
N VAL A 173 14.92 -9.94 1.02
CA VAL A 173 14.02 -9.20 1.94
C VAL A 173 12.59 -9.74 1.87
N GLY A 174 12.14 -10.23 0.72
CA GLY A 174 10.79 -10.68 0.46
C GLY A 174 9.81 -9.53 0.13
N PRO A 175 8.94 -9.69 -0.89
CA PRO A 175 7.97 -8.65 -1.26
C PRO A 175 7.02 -8.23 -0.13
N SER A 176 6.57 -9.19 0.67
CA SER A 176 5.61 -8.92 1.76
C SER A 176 6.21 -8.13 2.91
N HIS A 177 7.53 -7.89 2.95
CA HIS A 177 8.14 -6.96 3.92
C HIS A 177 7.61 -5.53 3.78
N TYR A 178 7.20 -5.15 2.56
CA TYR A 178 6.61 -3.85 2.27
C TYR A 178 5.11 -3.87 2.53
N ALA A 179 4.64 -2.96 3.38
CA ALA A 179 3.28 -2.95 3.90
C ALA A 179 2.21 -2.90 2.80
N GLY A 180 2.43 -2.11 1.74
CA GLY A 180 1.50 -2.06 0.61
C GLY A 180 1.37 -3.40 -0.13
N ILE A 181 2.46 -4.14 -0.30
CA ILE A 181 2.44 -5.45 -0.95
C ILE A 181 1.82 -6.49 0.00
N ASP A 182 2.13 -6.47 1.29
CA ASP A 182 1.48 -7.34 2.29
C ASP A 182 -0.04 -7.14 2.32
N LEU A 183 -0.54 -5.90 2.29
CA LEU A 183 -1.99 -5.67 2.30
C LEU A 183 -2.67 -6.12 1.00
N PHE A 184 -1.98 -6.08 -0.15
CA PHE A 184 -2.46 -6.71 -1.38
C PHE A 184 -2.55 -8.24 -1.23
N HIS A 185 -1.50 -8.86 -0.68
CA HIS A 185 -1.48 -10.29 -0.33
C HIS A 185 -2.67 -10.66 0.55
N ARG A 186 -3.00 -9.85 1.57
CA ARG A 186 -4.14 -10.13 2.45
C ARG A 186 -5.47 -10.20 1.71
N TYR A 187 -5.67 -9.45 0.63
CA TYR A 187 -6.88 -9.61 -0.18
C TYR A 187 -6.94 -10.96 -0.89
N LEU A 188 -5.80 -11.50 -1.31
CA LEU A 188 -5.73 -12.80 -1.99
C LEU A 188 -6.08 -13.99 -1.08
N HIS A 189 -6.13 -13.79 0.23
CA HIS A 189 -6.69 -14.79 1.16
C HIS A 189 -8.20 -14.65 1.40
N VAL A 190 -8.81 -13.51 1.04
CA VAL A 190 -10.23 -13.27 1.30
C VAL A 190 -11.07 -13.88 0.16
N PRO A 191 -12.00 -14.84 0.44
CA PRO A 191 -12.71 -15.56 -0.62
C PRO A 191 -13.50 -14.67 -1.60
N SER A 192 -14.10 -13.58 -1.09
CA SER A 192 -14.84 -12.64 -1.94
C SER A 192 -13.94 -11.81 -2.87
N MET A 193 -12.63 -11.83 -2.64
CA MET A 193 -11.62 -11.09 -3.41
C MET A 193 -10.77 -12.01 -4.29
N ASN A 194 -10.47 -13.23 -3.85
CA ASN A 194 -9.71 -14.19 -4.64
C ASN A 194 -10.60 -15.08 -5.53
N LEU A 195 -11.90 -15.17 -5.22
CA LEU A 195 -12.93 -15.93 -5.93
C LEU A 195 -12.59 -17.41 -6.12
N ASP A 196 -11.79 -17.99 -5.22
CA ASP A 196 -11.18 -19.33 -5.36
C ASP A 196 -10.42 -19.51 -6.70
N TYR A 197 -10.07 -18.39 -7.35
CA TYR A 197 -9.42 -18.35 -8.66
C TYR A 197 -7.92 -18.13 -8.53
N VAL A 198 -7.52 -17.22 -7.64
CA VAL A 198 -6.13 -17.04 -7.20
C VAL A 198 -5.94 -17.74 -5.85
N GLY A 199 -4.83 -18.44 -5.68
CA GLY A 199 -4.51 -19.16 -4.45
C GLY A 199 -3.01 -19.26 -4.19
N GLU A 200 -2.65 -19.88 -3.08
CA GLU A 200 -1.26 -20.17 -2.71
C GLU A 200 -0.90 -21.57 -3.21
N TYR A 201 -0.34 -21.63 -4.42
CA TYR A 201 0.09 -22.86 -5.09
C TYR A 201 1.60 -23.09 -5.01
N ALA A 202 2.38 -22.03 -4.81
CA ALA A 202 3.81 -22.01 -4.59
C ALA A 202 4.17 -20.78 -3.76
N GLU A 203 5.09 -20.93 -2.82
CA GLU A 203 5.54 -19.85 -1.92
C GLU A 203 7.06 -19.65 -2.01
N GLU A 204 7.82 -20.72 -2.29
CA GLU A 204 9.28 -20.67 -2.40
C GLU A 204 9.72 -20.14 -3.77
N LEU A 205 10.77 -19.31 -3.79
CA LEU A 205 11.21 -18.58 -4.99
C LEU A 205 11.48 -19.49 -6.20
N ASP A 206 12.10 -20.64 -5.99
CA ASP A 206 12.40 -21.61 -7.05
C ASP A 206 11.12 -22.21 -7.65
N GLU A 207 10.12 -22.50 -6.82
CA GLU A 207 8.80 -22.94 -7.27
C GLU A 207 8.07 -21.85 -8.07
N LEU A 208 8.18 -20.57 -7.67
CA LEU A 208 7.58 -19.45 -8.40
C LEU A 208 8.16 -19.33 -9.82
N ILE A 209 9.47 -19.49 -9.96
CA ILE A 209 10.19 -19.45 -11.24
C ILE A 209 9.82 -20.68 -12.07
N ASP A 210 9.82 -21.88 -11.50
CA ASP A 210 9.41 -23.11 -12.18
C ASP A 210 7.98 -23.00 -12.73
N TYR A 211 7.06 -22.41 -11.95
CA TYR A 211 5.71 -22.14 -12.43
C TYR A 211 5.69 -21.16 -13.61
N ALA A 212 6.47 -20.09 -13.58
CA ALA A 212 6.53 -19.18 -14.72
C ALA A 212 7.07 -19.88 -15.98
N GLU A 213 8.13 -20.68 -15.85
CA GLU A 213 8.78 -21.34 -16.98
C GLU A 213 7.99 -22.54 -17.53
N ASN A 214 7.49 -23.39 -16.64
CA ASN A 214 6.98 -24.72 -16.98
C ASN A 214 5.47 -24.86 -16.74
N ASN A 215 4.84 -24.00 -15.94
CA ASN A 215 3.42 -24.11 -15.60
C ASN A 215 2.71 -22.76 -15.47
N SER A 216 2.78 -21.95 -16.52
CA SER A 216 2.32 -20.55 -16.50
C SER A 216 0.82 -20.38 -16.20
N THR A 217 0.02 -21.45 -16.35
CA THR A 217 -1.40 -21.46 -15.97
C THR A 217 -1.58 -21.35 -14.45
N PHE A 218 -0.66 -21.93 -13.67
CA PHE A 218 -0.62 -21.77 -12.22
C PHE A 218 0.08 -20.48 -11.82
N ALA A 219 1.15 -20.06 -12.51
CA ALA A 219 1.86 -18.81 -12.20
C ALA A 219 0.90 -17.59 -12.18
N VAL A 220 0.01 -17.45 -13.19
CA VAL A 220 -0.97 -16.35 -13.24
C VAL A 220 -2.13 -16.50 -12.26
N ARG A 221 -2.15 -17.54 -11.44
CA ARG A 221 -3.15 -17.78 -10.39
C ARG A 221 -2.50 -17.95 -9.02
N ASN A 222 -1.19 -17.79 -8.92
CA ASN A 222 -0.47 -17.96 -7.68
C ASN A 222 -0.22 -16.62 -7.01
N THR A 223 -0.55 -16.53 -5.72
CA THR A 223 -0.41 -15.34 -4.89
C THR A 223 0.99 -14.72 -4.98
N ASP A 224 2.03 -15.50 -4.73
CA ASP A 224 3.38 -14.98 -4.58
C ASP A 224 4.00 -14.53 -5.91
N ASN A 225 3.58 -15.12 -7.05
CA ASN A 225 3.94 -14.60 -8.36
C ASN A 225 3.48 -13.15 -8.56
N TYR A 226 2.31 -12.75 -8.02
CA TYR A 226 1.88 -11.35 -8.04
C TYR A 226 2.74 -10.47 -7.14
N LEU A 227 3.06 -10.92 -5.93
CA LEU A 227 3.82 -10.11 -4.97
C LEU A 227 5.22 -9.80 -5.51
N TYR A 228 5.91 -10.81 -6.04
CA TYR A 228 7.22 -10.64 -6.66
C TYR A 228 7.15 -9.79 -7.94
N TYR A 229 6.14 -10.00 -8.79
CA TYR A 229 5.92 -9.14 -9.96
C TYR A 229 5.76 -7.66 -9.58
N MET A 230 4.93 -7.38 -8.57
CA MET A 230 4.70 -6.01 -8.09
C MET A 230 5.98 -5.37 -7.53
N ALA A 231 6.71 -6.08 -6.67
CA ALA A 231 7.95 -5.58 -6.08
C ALA A 231 9.02 -5.29 -7.14
N ASP A 232 9.21 -6.22 -8.08
CA ASP A 232 10.22 -6.15 -9.12
C ASP A 232 9.91 -5.02 -10.13
N VAL A 233 8.66 -4.93 -10.59
CA VAL A 233 8.22 -3.82 -11.45
C VAL A 233 8.34 -2.48 -10.75
N TYR A 234 7.88 -2.37 -9.50
CA TYR A 234 7.96 -1.11 -8.77
C TYR A 234 9.42 -0.69 -8.58
N SER A 235 10.27 -1.59 -8.07
CA SER A 235 11.69 -1.29 -7.84
C SER A 235 12.41 -0.85 -9.11
N SER A 236 12.19 -1.53 -10.24
CA SER A 236 12.80 -1.17 -11.52
C SER A 236 12.30 0.15 -12.12
N SER A 237 11.13 0.60 -11.70
CA SER A 237 10.53 1.85 -12.15
C SER A 237 11.08 3.07 -11.39
N ILE A 238 11.54 2.88 -10.15
CA ILE A 238 12.07 3.96 -9.31
C ILE A 238 13.60 3.93 -9.15
N VAL A 239 14.23 2.76 -9.29
CA VAL A 239 15.68 2.57 -9.24
C VAL A 239 16.13 2.00 -10.59
N PRO A 240 17.06 2.64 -11.32
CA PRO A 240 17.57 2.10 -12.58
C PRO A 240 18.13 0.68 -12.39
N GLY A 241 17.56 -0.29 -13.11
CA GLY A 241 17.92 -1.71 -12.99
C GLY A 241 17.24 -2.46 -11.83
N GLY A 242 16.49 -1.76 -10.98
CA GLY A 242 15.79 -2.34 -9.83
C GLY A 242 16.73 -2.90 -8.77
N CYS A 243 16.17 -3.71 -7.88
CA CYS A 243 16.92 -4.40 -6.83
C CYS A 243 16.39 -5.82 -6.60
N LEU A 244 16.03 -6.54 -7.68
CA LEU A 244 15.50 -7.89 -7.56
C LEU A 244 16.47 -8.82 -6.80
N GLY A 245 17.75 -8.76 -7.14
CA GLY A 245 18.75 -9.74 -6.71
C GLY A 245 19.02 -10.75 -7.82
N GLU A 246 19.91 -11.71 -7.54
CA GLU A 246 20.24 -12.79 -8.47
C GLU A 246 19.25 -13.94 -8.27
N LEU A 247 18.60 -14.36 -9.36
CA LEU A 247 17.80 -15.59 -9.39
C LEU A 247 18.79 -16.76 -9.52
N SER A 248 18.87 -17.61 -8.49
CA SER A 248 19.77 -18.77 -8.44
C SER A 248 19.17 -20.00 -9.09
#